data_AF-A0A2E8D9I8-F1
#
_entry.id   AF-A0A2E8D9I8-F1
#
_cell.length_a   1.000
_cell.length_b   1.000
_cell.length_c   1.000
_cell.angle_alpha   90.00
_cell.angle_beta   90.00
_cell.angle_gamma   90.00
#
_symmetry.space_group_name_H-M   'P 1'
#
loop_
_entity.id
_entity.type
_entity.pdbx_description
1 polymer ?
#
loop_
_entity_poly.entity_id
_entity_poly.type
_entity_poly.pdbx_seq_one_letter_code
_entity_poly.pdbx_strand_id
1 'polypeptide(L)'
;MPNEGSLDSNDTAKKAAMEGWGYAVTPVTGLRPNQEWDALVAQVDAVYISENLFSGDLNTKIKDAAVGILNEQLALNADFELASTSGSTYTNTQINITDNTHYVTSAFTTGNLLIASTAQPLLRISGTLAPDLQPLAKQIGGGFVQPVAYPLIVGSAKEGGSYG
;
A
#
# COMPACT_ATOMS: atom_id res chain seq x y z
N MET A 1 -12.06 16.63 1.54
CA MET A 1 -10.86 15.83 1.25
C MET A 1 -9.85 16.12 2.36
N PRO A 2 -9.13 15.11 2.89
CA PRO A 2 -8.09 15.35 3.89
C PRO A 2 -7.11 16.38 3.34
N ASN A 3 -6.80 17.39 4.14
CA ASN A 3 -5.73 18.32 3.84
C ASN A 3 -4.58 18.06 4.83
N GLU A 4 -3.37 18.46 4.46
CA GLU A 4 -2.17 18.27 5.30
C GLU A 4 -2.30 18.91 6.70
N GLY A 5 -3.28 19.80 6.92
CA GLY A 5 -3.59 20.41 8.21
C GLY A 5 -4.75 19.77 8.99
N SER A 6 -5.42 18.74 8.46
CA SER A 6 -6.58 18.10 9.07
C SER A 6 -6.74 16.68 8.52
N LEU A 7 -5.98 15.76 9.12
CA LEU A 7 -6.15 14.33 8.91
C LEU A 7 -7.45 13.84 9.54
N ASP A 8 -8.06 12.82 8.95
CA ASP A 8 -9.15 12.10 9.61
C ASP A 8 -8.61 11.20 10.74
N SER A 9 -9.51 10.51 11.45
CA SER A 9 -9.16 9.65 12.57
C SER A 9 -8.27 8.47 12.18
N ASN A 10 -8.48 7.89 10.99
CA ASN A 10 -7.70 6.73 10.53
C ASN A 10 -6.28 7.16 10.17
N ASP A 11 -6.14 8.23 9.41
CA ASP A 11 -4.84 8.80 9.03
C ASP A 11 -4.07 9.31 10.25
N THR A 12 -4.76 9.91 11.22
CA THR A 12 -4.16 10.31 12.50
C THR A 12 -3.64 9.11 13.28
N ALA A 13 -4.40 8.02 13.36
CA ALA A 13 -3.98 6.79 14.05
C ALA A 13 -2.78 6.12 13.37
N LYS A 14 -2.78 6.06 12.05
CA LYS A 14 -1.66 5.52 11.25
C LYS A 14 -0.39 6.36 11.40
N LYS A 15 -0.52 7.69 11.35
CA LYS A 15 0.57 8.62 11.65
C LYS A 15 1.14 8.34 13.03
N ALA A 16 0.29 8.30 14.06
CA ALA A 16 0.72 8.04 15.43
C ALA A 16 1.41 6.68 15.61
N ALA A 17 0.94 5.63 14.91
CA ALA A 17 1.57 4.32 14.93
C ALA A 17 2.98 4.35 14.32
N MET A 18 3.13 4.98 13.14
CA MET A 18 4.43 5.14 12.48
C MET A 18 5.40 5.98 13.33
N GLU A 19 4.92 7.07 13.94
CA GLU A 19 5.73 7.87 14.88
C GLU A 19 6.10 7.07 16.13
N GLY A 20 5.21 6.22 16.63
CA GLY A 20 5.47 5.30 17.73
C GLY A 20 6.54 4.25 17.42
N TRP A 21 6.73 3.91 16.15
CA TRP A 21 7.83 3.05 15.68
C TRP A 21 9.16 3.81 15.50
N GLY A 22 9.17 5.13 15.74
CA GLY A 22 10.35 5.98 15.67
C GLY A 22 10.55 6.72 14.33
N TYR A 23 9.57 6.68 13.42
CA TYR A 23 9.65 7.43 12.16
C TYR A 23 9.21 8.88 12.32
N ALA A 24 9.84 9.80 11.58
CA ALA A 24 9.33 11.15 11.41
C ALA A 24 8.28 11.15 10.29
N VAL A 25 7.04 11.53 10.60
CA VAL A 25 5.93 11.48 9.63
C VAL A 25 5.41 12.88 9.35
N THR A 26 5.55 13.32 8.10
CA THR A 26 5.06 14.61 7.61
C THR A 26 3.89 14.40 6.66
N PRO A 27 2.65 14.75 7.06
CA PRO A 27 1.50 14.68 6.15
C PRO A 27 1.64 15.65 4.99
N VAL A 28 1.26 15.21 3.79
CA VAL A 28 1.31 16.00 2.57
C VAL A 28 0.07 15.73 1.71
N THR A 29 -0.45 16.78 1.08
CA THR A 29 -1.60 16.65 0.17
C THR A 29 -1.20 16.12 -1.22
N GLY A 30 -2.04 15.24 -1.79
CA GLY A 30 -1.92 14.79 -3.18
C GLY A 30 -1.95 15.93 -4.22
N LEU A 31 -2.60 17.04 -3.87
CA LEU A 31 -2.82 18.19 -4.75
C LEU A 31 -1.54 18.96 -5.10
N ARG A 32 -0.41 18.69 -4.43
CA ARG A 32 0.86 19.34 -4.77
C ARG A 32 1.24 19.09 -6.24
N PRO A 33 1.83 20.09 -6.93
CA PRO A 33 2.29 19.93 -8.30
C PRO A 33 3.45 18.93 -8.38
N ASN A 34 3.69 18.38 -9.58
CA ASN A 34 4.70 17.33 -9.81
C ASN A 34 6.09 17.73 -9.31
N GLN A 35 6.52 18.96 -9.59
CA GLN A 35 7.84 19.45 -9.16
C GLN A 35 8.02 19.45 -7.64
N GLU A 36 6.95 19.68 -6.87
CA GLU A 36 7.02 19.60 -5.41
C GLU A 36 7.08 18.15 -4.92
N TRP A 37 6.42 17.22 -5.61
CA TRP A 37 6.55 15.79 -5.34
C TRP A 37 7.96 15.29 -5.64
N ASP A 38 8.55 15.67 -6.77
CA ASP A 38 9.94 15.32 -7.13
C ASP A 38 10.93 15.76 -6.04
N ALA A 39 10.77 16.98 -5.52
CA ALA A 39 11.60 17.52 -4.45
C ALA A 39 11.37 16.81 -3.10
N LEU A 40 10.13 16.36 -2.83
CA LEU A 40 9.76 15.68 -1.60
C LEU A 40 10.31 14.26 -1.57
N VAL A 41 10.09 13.47 -2.63
CA VAL A 41 10.53 12.06 -2.66
C VAL A 41 12.05 11.93 -2.60
N ALA A 42 12.79 12.97 -2.98
CA ALA A 42 14.24 13.04 -2.83
C ALA A 42 14.71 13.25 -1.38
N GLN A 43 13.80 13.57 -0.44
CA GLN A 43 14.11 13.93 0.94
C GLN A 43 13.54 12.96 1.98
N VAL A 44 12.86 11.90 1.55
CA VAL A 44 12.20 10.92 2.43
C VAL A 44 12.63 9.50 2.07
N ASP A 45 12.62 8.63 3.07
CA ASP A 45 12.96 7.21 2.86
C ASP A 45 11.79 6.42 2.26
N ALA A 46 10.56 6.84 2.59
CA ALA A 46 9.34 6.18 2.17
C ALA A 46 8.16 7.16 2.04
N VAL A 47 7.20 6.80 1.19
CA VAL A 47 5.91 7.44 1.03
C VAL A 47 4.81 6.45 1.39
N TYR A 48 3.97 6.84 2.35
CA TYR A 48 2.74 6.14 2.67
C TYR A 48 1.56 6.79 1.95
N ILE A 49 0.78 6.00 1.23
CA ILE A 49 -0.42 6.46 0.51
C ILE A 49 -1.66 5.93 1.24
N SER A 50 -2.39 6.85 1.86
CA SER A 50 -3.64 6.54 2.54
C SER A 50 -4.74 6.10 1.57
N GLU A 51 -5.60 5.18 2.02
CA GLU A 51 -6.87 4.86 1.33
C GLU A 51 -7.79 6.08 1.16
N ASN A 52 -7.65 7.11 2.00
CA ASN A 52 -8.48 8.31 1.99
C ASN A 52 -7.99 9.38 1.01
N LEU A 53 -6.81 9.18 0.41
CA LEU A 53 -6.33 9.99 -0.70
C LEU A 53 -7.28 9.83 -1.90
N PHE A 54 -7.66 10.93 -2.54
CA PHE A 54 -8.29 10.84 -3.86
C PHE A 54 -7.24 10.49 -4.92
N SER A 55 -7.38 9.34 -5.58
CA SER A 55 -6.37 8.83 -6.53
C SER A 55 -6.04 9.81 -7.66
N GLY A 56 -7.03 10.58 -8.13
CA GLY A 56 -6.82 11.60 -9.17
C GLY A 56 -5.88 12.74 -8.76
N ASP A 57 -5.70 12.98 -7.46
CA ASP A 57 -4.78 14.02 -6.97
C ASP A 57 -3.33 13.57 -7.11
N LEU A 58 -3.02 12.30 -6.81
CA LEU A 58 -1.66 11.76 -6.92
C LEU A 58 -1.36 11.23 -8.32
N ASN A 59 -2.34 10.59 -8.97
CA ASN A 59 -2.22 10.00 -10.30
C ASN A 59 -0.90 9.20 -10.42
N THR A 60 -0.05 9.48 -11.40
CA THR A 60 1.23 8.80 -11.64
C THR A 60 2.46 9.54 -11.11
N LYS A 61 2.30 10.61 -10.31
CA LYS A 61 3.39 11.55 -9.95
C LYS A 61 4.65 10.91 -9.36
N ILE A 62 4.48 9.84 -8.59
CA ILE A 62 5.59 9.17 -7.89
C ILE A 62 5.80 7.72 -8.35
N LYS A 63 5.19 7.33 -9.48
CA LYS A 63 5.28 5.95 -9.99
C LYS A 63 6.74 5.51 -10.19
N ASP A 64 7.55 6.39 -10.78
CA ASP A 64 8.94 6.12 -11.13
C ASP A 64 9.93 6.69 -10.09
N ALA A 65 9.43 7.13 -8.93
CA ALA A 65 10.27 7.69 -7.88
C ALA A 65 11.13 6.58 -7.24
N ALA A 66 12.42 6.85 -7.04
CA ALA A 66 13.35 5.94 -6.38
C ALA A 66 13.21 6.01 -4.83
N VAL A 67 12.00 5.77 -4.33
CA VAL A 67 11.63 5.85 -2.91
C VAL A 67 10.80 4.63 -2.52
N GLY A 68 10.82 4.26 -1.23
CA GLY A 68 9.91 3.24 -0.74
C GLY A 68 8.45 3.68 -0.87
N ILE A 69 7.55 2.86 -1.41
CA ILE A 69 6.12 3.20 -1.47
C ILE A 69 5.31 2.13 -0.77
N LEU A 70 4.44 2.56 0.15
CA LEU A 70 3.42 1.74 0.81
C LEU A 70 2.04 2.25 0.38
N ASN A 71 1.33 1.47 -0.45
CA ASN A 71 0.05 1.88 -1.03
C ASN A 71 -1.16 1.19 -0.39
N GLU A 72 -2.10 1.98 0.14
CA GLU A 72 -3.45 1.52 0.50
C GLU A 72 -4.55 2.03 -0.44
N GLN A 73 -4.24 2.92 -1.38
CA GLN A 73 -5.21 3.41 -2.35
C GLN A 73 -5.36 2.42 -3.52
N LEU A 74 -6.40 1.58 -3.45
CA LEU A 74 -6.69 0.52 -4.42
C LEU A 74 -6.78 1.01 -5.87
N ALA A 75 -7.28 2.23 -6.10
CA ALA A 75 -7.41 2.78 -7.44
C ALA A 75 -6.04 2.95 -8.12
N LEU A 76 -4.99 3.24 -7.35
CA LEU A 76 -3.63 3.46 -7.85
C LEU A 76 -2.88 2.16 -8.15
N ASN A 77 -3.42 0.97 -7.82
CA ASN A 77 -2.70 -0.29 -8.08
C ASN A 77 -2.38 -0.49 -9.58
N ALA A 78 -3.29 -0.08 -10.47
CA ALA A 78 -3.05 -0.12 -11.91
C ALA A 78 -2.14 1.01 -12.37
N ASP A 79 -2.37 2.23 -11.86
CA ASP A 79 -1.58 3.42 -12.21
C ASP A 79 -0.10 3.27 -11.81
N PHE A 80 0.17 2.52 -10.74
CA PHE A 80 1.51 2.19 -10.25
C PHE A 80 2.04 0.86 -10.77
N GLU A 81 1.30 0.21 -11.69
CA GLU A 81 1.71 -1.05 -12.33
C GLU A 81 1.98 -2.17 -11.31
N LEU A 82 1.31 -2.13 -10.15
CA LEU A 82 1.33 -3.21 -9.15
C LEU A 82 0.45 -4.37 -9.60
N ALA A 83 -0.61 -4.06 -10.33
CA ALA A 83 -1.54 -5.05 -10.86
C ALA A 83 -2.16 -4.57 -12.17
N SER A 84 -2.67 -5.51 -12.97
CA SER A 84 -3.34 -5.19 -14.23
C SER A 84 -4.67 -4.44 -14.05
N THR A 85 -5.19 -4.33 -12.82
CA THR A 85 -6.45 -3.65 -12.49
C THR A 85 -6.36 -2.99 -11.12
N SER A 86 -7.23 -2.01 -10.86
CA SER A 86 -7.41 -1.47 -9.50
C SER A 86 -7.77 -2.58 -8.51
N GLY A 87 -7.38 -2.40 -7.25
CA GLY A 87 -7.73 -3.34 -6.20
C GLY A 87 -9.22 -3.32 -5.84
N SER A 88 -9.63 -4.24 -4.98
CA SER A 88 -11.00 -4.32 -4.46
C SER A 88 -11.00 -4.66 -2.98
N THR A 89 -12.17 -4.62 -2.35
CA THR A 89 -12.32 -5.02 -0.95
C THR A 89 -13.05 -6.36 -0.83
N TYR A 90 -12.88 -7.00 0.31
CA TYR A 90 -13.69 -8.14 0.74
C TYR A 90 -13.89 -8.10 2.25
N THR A 91 -15.00 -8.63 2.74
CA THR A 91 -15.32 -8.59 4.16
C THR A 91 -14.78 -9.83 4.87
N ASN A 92 -13.84 -9.65 5.78
CA ASN A 92 -13.31 -10.73 6.60
C ASN A 92 -12.69 -10.19 7.91
N THR A 93 -12.23 -11.09 8.77
CA THR A 93 -11.43 -10.79 9.97
C THR A 93 -9.98 -11.27 9.83
N GLN A 94 -9.72 -12.10 8.83
CA GLN A 94 -8.48 -12.87 8.71
C GLN A 94 -7.87 -12.76 7.33
N ILE A 95 -6.56 -13.02 7.28
CA ILE A 95 -5.77 -13.20 6.05
C ILE A 95 -5.00 -14.52 6.13
N ASN A 96 -4.62 -15.12 5.01
CA ASN A 96 -3.82 -16.35 4.99
C ASN A 96 -2.36 -16.03 4.70
N ILE A 97 -1.47 -16.14 5.68
CA ILE A 97 -0.02 -16.00 5.51
C ILE A 97 0.49 -17.19 4.70
N THR A 98 1.11 -16.92 3.54
CA THR A 98 1.63 -17.98 2.65
C THR A 98 3.13 -18.06 2.59
N ASP A 99 3.82 -16.98 2.96
CA ASP A 99 5.27 -16.94 3.07
C ASP A 99 5.61 -16.26 4.40
N ASN A 100 6.28 -16.98 5.31
CA ASN A 100 6.80 -16.44 6.56
C ASN A 100 8.34 -16.44 6.60
N THR A 101 9.00 -16.62 5.45
CA THR A 101 10.45 -16.47 5.32
C THR A 101 10.84 -15.00 5.10
N HIS A 102 9.90 -14.19 4.61
CA HIS A 102 10.06 -12.75 4.46
C HIS A 102 9.99 -12.03 5.82
N TYR A 103 10.84 -11.02 6.04
CA TYR A 103 10.97 -10.36 7.34
C TYR A 103 9.64 -9.75 7.85
N VAL A 104 8.80 -9.23 6.94
CA VAL A 104 7.46 -8.68 7.25
C VAL A 104 6.54 -9.71 7.91
N THR A 105 6.60 -10.97 7.50
CA THR A 105 5.70 -12.04 7.96
C THR A 105 6.37 -13.05 8.88
N SER A 106 7.68 -12.89 9.13
CA SER A 106 8.50 -13.83 9.90
C SER A 106 8.05 -14.04 11.35
N ALA A 107 7.36 -13.06 11.94
CA ALA A 107 6.79 -13.16 13.28
C ALA A 107 5.50 -14.02 13.33
N PHE A 108 4.93 -14.38 12.18
CA PHE A 108 3.68 -15.11 12.08
C PHE A 108 3.90 -16.53 11.54
N THR A 109 3.05 -17.46 11.97
CA THR A 109 2.99 -18.80 11.35
C THR A 109 2.22 -18.72 10.04
N THR A 110 2.57 -19.57 9.07
CA THR A 110 1.75 -19.74 7.86
C THR A 110 0.35 -20.23 8.22
N GLY A 111 -0.64 -19.88 7.39
CA GLY A 111 -2.06 -20.13 7.68
C GLY A 111 -2.84 -18.88 8.05
N ASN A 112 -4.03 -19.06 8.63
CA ASN A 112 -4.94 -17.95 8.88
C ASN A 112 -4.47 -17.11 10.09
N LEU A 113 -4.26 -15.82 9.85
CA LEU A 113 -3.93 -14.80 10.84
C LEU A 113 -5.15 -13.90 11.06
N LEU A 114 -5.56 -13.73 12.31
CA LEU A 114 -6.59 -12.77 12.72
C LEU A 114 -6.00 -11.35 12.72
N ILE A 115 -6.55 -10.46 11.91
CA ILE A 115 -6.10 -9.07 11.79
C ILE A 115 -7.17 -8.04 12.18
N ALA A 116 -8.41 -8.50 12.41
CA ALA A 116 -9.51 -7.68 12.89
C ALA A 116 -10.39 -8.47 13.87
N SER A 117 -10.90 -7.79 14.91
CA SER A 117 -11.81 -8.41 15.89
C SER A 117 -13.24 -8.58 15.35
N THR A 118 -13.61 -7.81 14.33
CA THR A 118 -14.93 -7.84 13.68
C THR A 118 -14.76 -7.82 12.17
N ALA A 119 -15.68 -8.47 11.46
CA ALA A 119 -15.61 -8.55 10.01
C ALA A 119 -15.72 -7.15 9.41
N GLN A 120 -14.74 -6.77 8.62
CA GLN A 120 -14.64 -5.44 8.02
C GLN A 120 -14.07 -5.54 6.60
N PRO A 121 -14.22 -4.50 5.76
CA PRO A 121 -13.57 -4.46 4.46
C PRO A 121 -12.05 -4.54 4.62
N LEU A 122 -11.45 -5.54 3.98
CA LEU A 122 -10.01 -5.70 3.85
C LEU A 122 -9.61 -5.43 2.40
N LEU A 123 -8.49 -4.75 2.23
CA LEU A 123 -7.91 -4.42 0.93
C LEU A 123 -7.29 -5.66 0.28
N ARG A 124 -7.59 -5.91 -0.99
CA ARG A 124 -6.90 -6.90 -1.81
C ARG A 124 -6.50 -6.32 -3.16
N ILE A 125 -5.37 -6.79 -3.66
CA ILE A 125 -4.99 -6.55 -5.06
C ILE A 125 -5.92 -7.39 -5.96
N SER A 126 -6.12 -6.99 -7.20
CA SER A 126 -7.00 -7.69 -8.15
C SER A 126 -6.37 -7.70 -9.54
N GLY A 127 -6.71 -8.69 -10.36
CA GLY A 127 -6.10 -8.89 -11.67
C GLY A 127 -4.84 -9.75 -11.59
N THR A 128 -3.95 -9.57 -12.58
CA THR A 128 -2.62 -10.17 -12.63
C THR A 128 -1.67 -9.28 -11.82
N LEU A 129 -0.81 -9.87 -10.98
CA LEU A 129 0.22 -9.13 -10.22
C LEU A 129 1.44 -8.83 -11.07
N ALA A 130 2.19 -7.80 -10.71
CA ALA A 130 3.40 -7.47 -11.44
C ALA A 130 4.39 -8.63 -11.24
N PRO A 131 5.18 -9.01 -12.27
CA PRO A 131 6.07 -10.18 -12.18
C PRO A 131 7.01 -10.15 -10.97
N ASP A 132 7.41 -8.94 -10.54
CA ASP A 132 8.37 -8.73 -9.46
C ASP A 132 7.70 -8.56 -8.07
N LEU A 133 6.37 -8.62 -7.98
CA LEU A 133 5.69 -8.61 -6.69
C LEU A 133 5.75 -9.98 -6.02
N GLN A 134 6.23 -10.00 -4.78
CA GLN A 134 6.21 -11.18 -3.91
C GLN A 134 4.96 -11.19 -3.02
N PRO A 135 3.95 -12.05 -3.28
CA PRO A 135 2.77 -12.15 -2.42
C PRO A 135 3.10 -12.88 -1.10
N LEU A 136 2.98 -12.17 0.03
CA LEU A 136 3.28 -12.71 1.37
C LEU A 136 2.06 -13.33 2.08
N ALA A 137 0.87 -12.84 1.75
CA ALA A 137 -0.39 -13.31 2.29
C ALA A 137 -1.48 -13.26 1.21
N LYS A 138 -2.58 -13.98 1.43
CA LYS A 138 -3.70 -14.12 0.49
C LYS A 138 -5.04 -13.91 1.19
N GLN A 139 -6.05 -13.51 0.42
CA GLN A 139 -7.43 -13.53 0.92
C GLN A 139 -7.87 -14.96 1.31
N ILE A 140 -8.70 -15.07 2.34
CA ILE A 140 -9.34 -16.32 2.74
C ILE A 140 -10.67 -16.48 2.01
N GLY A 141 -10.94 -17.68 1.48
CA GLY A 141 -12.26 -18.05 0.93
C GLY A 141 -12.55 -17.58 -0.49
N GLY A 142 -11.58 -16.99 -1.20
CA GLY A 142 -11.72 -16.66 -2.63
C GLY A 142 -11.21 -17.78 -3.53
N GLY A 143 -11.91 -18.04 -4.64
CA GLY A 143 -11.44 -18.95 -5.72
C GLY A 143 -10.22 -18.43 -6.48
N PHE A 144 -9.82 -17.18 -6.24
CA PHE A 144 -8.58 -16.58 -6.72
C PHE A 144 -7.69 -16.19 -5.54
N VAL A 145 -6.44 -16.61 -5.62
CA VAL A 145 -5.35 -16.19 -4.76
C VAL A 145 -5.02 -14.74 -5.09
N GLN A 146 -5.43 -13.80 -4.24
CA GLN A 146 -5.12 -12.38 -4.42
C GLN A 146 -4.42 -11.88 -3.16
N PRO A 147 -3.25 -11.21 -3.28
CA PRO A 147 -2.52 -10.77 -2.11
C PRO A 147 -3.25 -9.66 -1.38
N VAL A 148 -3.14 -9.71 -0.06
CA VAL A 148 -3.66 -8.65 0.81
C VAL A 148 -2.66 -7.51 0.77
N ALA A 149 -3.16 -6.30 0.51
CA ALA A 149 -2.35 -5.15 0.15
C ALA A 149 -1.55 -4.62 1.35
N TYR A 150 -0.24 -4.85 1.33
CA TYR A 150 0.80 -3.93 1.81
C TYR A 150 2.02 -4.12 0.90
N PRO A 151 1.93 -3.79 -0.41
CA PRO A 151 3.11 -3.83 -1.26
C PRO A 151 4.07 -2.77 -0.73
N LEU A 152 5.15 -3.20 -0.08
CA LEU A 152 6.31 -2.35 0.12
C LEU A 152 7.11 -2.43 -1.17
N ILE A 153 7.00 -1.40 -2.00
CA ILE A 153 7.95 -1.20 -3.10
C ILE A 153 9.25 -0.78 -2.43
N VAL A 154 10.26 -1.66 -2.35
CA VAL A 154 11.61 -1.25 -1.92
C VAL A 154 12.38 -0.89 -3.18
N GLY A 155 12.41 0.41 -3.49
CA GLY A 155 13.09 0.95 -4.66
C GLY A 155 14.61 0.83 -4.55
N SER A 156 15.18 -0.26 -5.05
CA SER A 156 16.54 -0.25 -5.59
C SER A 156 16.60 -0.91 -6.97
N ALA A 157 15.60 -0.68 -7.81
CA ALA A 157 15.69 -0.77 -9.27
C ALA A 157 14.36 -0.31 -9.87
N LYS A 158 14.45 0.26 -11.06
CA LYS A 158 13.36 0.50 -12.01
C LYS A 158 12.57 -0.79 -12.24
N GLU A 159 11.45 -0.68 -12.94
CA GLU A 159 10.49 -1.74 -13.29
C GLU A 159 9.33 -1.85 -12.28
N GLY A 160 8.44 -0.85 -12.30
CA GLY A 160 7.01 -1.19 -12.26
C GLY A 160 6.78 -2.19 -13.40
N GLY A 161 6.31 -3.39 -13.06
CA GLY A 161 6.20 -4.48 -14.03
C GLY A 161 5.16 -4.12 -15.08
N SER A 162 5.62 -3.59 -16.22
CA SER A 162 4.78 -3.19 -17.33
C SER A 162 3.86 -4.33 -17.77
N TYR A 163 2.55 -4.07 -17.75
CA TYR A 163 1.58 -4.87 -18.50
C TYR A 163 1.55 -4.32 -19.92
N GLY A 164 2.19 -5.03 -20.85
CA GLY A 164 2.06 -4.79 -22.29
C GLY A 164 0.66 -5.08 -22.82
#